data_AF-U6FBZ2-F1
#
_entry.id   AF-U6FBZ2-F1
#
_cell.length_a   1.000
_cell.length_b   1.000
_cell.length_c   1.000
_cell.angle_alpha   90.00
_cell.angle_beta   90.00
_cell.angle_gamma   90.00
#
_symmetry.space_group_name_H-M   'P 1'
#
loop_
_entity.id
_entity.type
_entity.pdbx_description
1 polymer ?
#
loop_
_entity_poly.entity_id
_entity_poly.type
_entity_poly.pdbx_seq_one_letter_code
_entity_poly.pdbx_strand_id
1 'polypeptide(L)'
;MLNCNTESSEFNKILRHVNVMESKVIYPYFLMLLEMRQNSEIDWDKLIELAHIMESYLFRLKVCRHATNGVNRIVIALCDKDKAKSDLQKMKYIN
;
A
#
# COMPACT_ATOMS: atom_id res chain seq x y z
N MET A 1 5.61 2.60 -14.81
CA MET A 1 5.84 1.30 -14.16
C MET A 1 6.72 1.58 -12.95
N LEU A 2 6.49 0.95 -11.79
CA LEU A 2 7.37 1.13 -10.63
C LEU A 2 8.71 0.43 -10.88
N ASN A 3 9.81 1.10 -10.54
CA ASN A 3 11.14 0.50 -10.63
C ASN A 3 11.29 -0.56 -9.53
N CYS A 4 11.67 -1.78 -9.91
CA CYS A 4 11.76 -2.95 -9.02
C CYS A 4 13.20 -3.19 -8.57
N ASN A 5 13.88 -2.13 -8.10
CA ASN A 5 15.29 -2.15 -7.73
C ASN A 5 15.52 -1.51 -6.35
N THR A 6 14.70 -1.91 -5.38
CA THR A 6 14.90 -1.58 -3.97
C THR A 6 15.85 -2.58 -3.32
N GLU A 7 16.28 -2.32 -2.08
CA GLU A 7 17.16 -3.23 -1.33
C GLU A 7 16.48 -4.56 -0.96
N SER A 8 15.14 -4.60 -0.91
CA SER A 8 14.38 -5.82 -0.61
C SER A 8 14.00 -6.56 -1.89
N SER A 9 14.57 -7.76 -2.07
CA SER A 9 14.22 -8.68 -3.17
C SER A 9 12.75 -9.10 -3.13
N GLU A 10 12.19 -9.26 -1.94
CA GLU A 10 10.80 -9.62 -1.72
C GLU A 10 9.85 -8.48 -2.09
N PHE A 11 10.14 -7.25 -1.64
CA PHE A 11 9.36 -6.10 -2.07
C PHE A 11 9.46 -5.88 -3.59
N ASN A 12 10.63 -6.07 -4.20
CA ASN A 12 10.80 -6.02 -5.65
C ASN A 12 9.94 -7.08 -6.38
N LYS A 13 9.67 -8.23 -5.76
CA LYS A 13 8.75 -9.25 -6.31
C LYS A 13 7.31 -8.74 -6.30
N ILE A 14 6.88 -8.13 -5.19
CA ILE A 14 5.54 -7.52 -5.06
C ILE A 14 5.34 -6.43 -6.11
N LEU A 15 6.33 -5.54 -6.27
CA LEU A 15 6.26 -4.47 -7.28
C LEU A 15 6.10 -5.02 -8.71
N ARG A 16 6.76 -6.15 -9.02
CA ARG A 16 6.58 -6.82 -10.31
C ARG A 16 5.16 -7.33 -10.51
N HIS A 17 4.57 -8.01 -9.52
CA HIS A 17 3.19 -8.48 -9.61
C HIS A 17 2.20 -7.32 -9.79
N VAL A 18 2.40 -6.24 -9.03
CA VAL A 18 1.61 -5.02 -9.13
C VAL A 18 1.70 -4.39 -10.52
N ASN A 19 2.90 -4.32 -11.09
CA ASN A 19 3.10 -3.81 -12.44
C ASN A 19 2.37 -4.67 -13.48
N VAL A 20 2.35 -6.01 -13.32
CA VAL A 20 1.60 -6.94 -14.19
C VAL A 20 0.08 -6.76 -14.04
N MET A 21 -0.42 -6.43 -12.84
CA MET A 21 -1.84 -6.13 -12.63
C MET A 21 -2.29 -4.80 -13.24
N GLU A 22 -1.35 -3.97 -13.72
CA GLU A 22 -1.57 -2.62 -14.26
C GLU A 22 -2.34 -1.68 -13.33
N SER A 23 -2.27 -1.94 -12.02
CA SER A 23 -2.90 -1.12 -11.00
C SER A 23 -2.03 0.09 -10.71
N LYS A 24 -2.09 1.14 -11.53
CA LYS A 24 -1.22 2.33 -11.33
C LYS A 24 -1.66 3.21 -10.16
N VAL A 25 -2.93 3.17 -9.78
CA VAL A 25 -3.49 4.07 -8.76
C VAL A 25 -2.93 3.85 -7.36
N ILE A 26 -2.37 2.68 -7.09
CA ILE A 26 -1.77 2.29 -5.81
C ILE A 26 -0.30 2.68 -5.69
N TYR A 27 0.31 3.24 -6.74
CA TYR A 27 1.71 3.67 -6.71
C TYR A 27 2.00 4.71 -5.62
N PRO A 28 1.15 5.73 -5.36
CA PRO A 28 1.36 6.66 -4.26
C PRO A 28 1.48 5.98 -2.90
N TYR A 29 0.69 4.92 -2.67
CA TYR A 29 0.76 4.15 -1.43
C TYR A 29 2.12 3.45 -1.27
N PHE A 30 2.62 2.79 -2.33
CA PHE A 30 3.94 2.14 -2.26
C PHE A 30 5.11 3.14 -2.12
N LEU A 31 5.01 4.30 -2.77
CA LEU A 31 6.00 5.36 -2.60
C LEU A 31 6.00 5.90 -1.16
N MET A 32 4.83 6.10 -0.57
CA MET A 32 4.71 6.48 0.84
C MET A 32 5.34 5.42 1.77
N LEU A 33 5.09 4.12 1.54
CA LEU A 33 5.72 3.07 2.34
C LEU A 33 7.26 3.10 2.23
N LEU A 34 7.79 3.34 1.03
CA LEU A 34 9.24 3.50 0.82
C LEU A 34 9.79 4.72 1.54
N GLU A 35 9.10 5.87 1.48
CA GLU A 35 9.48 7.08 2.22
C GLU A 35 9.48 6.81 3.73
N MET A 36 8.45 6.16 4.26
CA MET A 36 8.39 5.76 5.67
C MET A 36 9.56 4.84 6.05
N ARG A 37 9.95 3.91 5.16
CA ARG A 37 11.12 3.05 5.36
C ARG A 37 12.42 3.84 5.33
N GLN A 38 12.57 4.79 4.40
CA GLN A 38 13.75 5.67 4.32
C GLN A 38 13.90 6.54 5.57
N ASN A 39 12.77 7.01 6.11
CA ASN A 39 12.72 7.78 7.35
C ASN A 39 12.83 6.92 8.62
N SER A 40 13.03 5.59 8.48
CA SER A 40 13.09 4.63 9.59
C SER A 40 11.81 4.60 10.46
N GLU A 41 10.66 5.01 9.93
CA GLU A 41 9.37 4.91 10.60
C GLU A 41 8.83 3.47 10.62
N ILE A 42 9.23 2.67 9.62
CA ILE A 42 8.95 1.23 9.52
C ILE A 42 10.21 0.51 9.04
N ASP A 43 10.34 -0.77 9.37
CA ASP A 43 11.39 -1.64 8.85
C ASP A 43 10.93 -2.35 7.55
N TRP A 44 11.83 -3.16 6.98
CA TRP A 44 11.54 -3.91 5.76
C TRP A 44 10.43 -4.95 5.95
N ASP A 45 10.42 -5.65 7.09
CA ASP A 45 9.43 -6.68 7.39
C ASP A 45 8.02 -6.08 7.43
N LYS A 46 7.86 -4.94 8.10
CA LYS A 46 6.58 -4.24 8.18
C LYS A 46 6.14 -3.68 6.83
N LEU A 47 7.07 -3.14 6.06
CA LEU A 47 6.79 -2.68 4.69
C LEU A 47 6.30 -3.83 3.80
N ILE A 48 6.98 -4.98 3.85
CA ILE A 48 6.63 -6.18 3.06
C ILE A 48 5.26 -6.70 3.45
N GLU A 49 4.95 -6.76 4.75
CA GLU A 49 3.63 -7.17 5.26
C GLU A 49 2.52 -6.28 4.68
N LEU A 50 2.66 -4.95 4.81
CA LEU A 50 1.69 -3.98 4.31
C LEU A 50 1.54 -4.06 2.78
N ALA A 51 2.66 -4.24 2.08
CA ALA A 51 2.70 -4.37 0.64
C ALA A 51 1.98 -5.62 0.15
N HIS A 52 2.19 -6.76 0.82
CA HIS A 52 1.52 -8.02 0.50
C HIS A 52 0.00 -7.95 0.73
N ILE A 53 -0.46 -7.26 1.77
CA ILE A 53 -1.89 -7.05 2.00
C ILE A 53 -2.53 -6.33 0.81
N MET A 54 -1.91 -5.23 0.35
CA MET A 54 -2.40 -4.46 -0.80
C MET A 54 -2.34 -5.28 -2.10
N GLU A 55 -1.23 -5.97 -2.35
CA GLU A 55 -1.07 -6.86 -3.51
C GLU A 55 -2.15 -7.96 -3.54
N SER A 56 -2.35 -8.66 -2.42
CA SER A 56 -3.34 -9.72 -2.28
C SER A 56 -4.76 -9.20 -2.52
N TYR A 57 -5.07 -8.01 -2.02
CA TYR A 57 -6.34 -7.33 -2.28
C TYR A 57 -6.54 -7.02 -3.77
N LEU A 58 -5.53 -6.45 -4.43
CA LEU A 58 -5.58 -6.16 -5.87
C LEU A 58 -5.75 -7.42 -6.72
N PHE A 59 -5.04 -8.50 -6.37
CA PHE A 59 -5.16 -9.78 -7.04
C PHE A 59 -6.61 -10.30 -6.99
N ARG A 60 -7.21 -10.33 -5.78
CA ARG A 60 -8.62 -10.73 -5.63
C ARG A 60 -9.56 -9.83 -6.40
N LEU A 61 -9.34 -8.52 -6.39
CA LEU A 61 -10.18 -7.57 -7.12
C LEU A 61 -10.19 -7.87 -8.62
N LYS A 62 -9.02 -8.19 -9.20
CA LYS A 62 -8.88 -8.55 -10.62
C LYS A 62 -9.55 -9.87 -10.93
N VAL A 63 -9.34 -10.90 -10.10
CA VAL A 63 -9.96 -12.23 -10.28
C VAL A 63 -11.49 -12.14 -10.21
N CYS A 64 -12.02 -11.41 -9.23
CA CYS A 64 -13.46 -11.27 -9.02
C CYS A 64 -14.15 -10.26 -9.97
N ARG A 65 -13.41 -9.60 -10.88
CA ARG A 65 -13.93 -8.61 -11.84
C ARG A 65 -14.74 -7.46 -11.21
N HIS A 66 -14.38 -7.04 -9.99
CA HIS A 66 -15.06 -5.94 -9.32
C HIS A 66 -14.61 -4.57 -9.87
N ALA A 67 -15.50 -3.58 -9.77
CA ALA A 67 -15.20 -2.20 -10.20
C ALA A 67 -14.04 -1.60 -9.38
N THR A 68 -13.07 -1.00 -10.06
CA THR A 68 -11.84 -0.44 -9.48
C THR A 68 -12.05 0.89 -8.74
N ASN A 69 -13.25 1.48 -8.80
CA ASN A 69 -13.58 2.77 -8.16
C ASN A 69 -13.38 2.77 -6.63
N GLY A 70 -13.40 1.59 -5.99
CA GLY A 70 -13.09 1.45 -4.57
C GLY A 70 -11.62 1.65 -4.25
N VAL A 71 -10.71 1.26 -5.16
CA VAL A 71 -9.26 1.29 -4.92
C VAL A 71 -8.77 2.71 -4.74
N ASN A 72 -9.23 3.65 -5.57
CA ASN A 72 -8.81 5.05 -5.49
C ASN A 72 -9.12 5.65 -4.11
N ARG A 73 -10.30 5.36 -3.58
CA ARG A 73 -10.72 5.82 -2.25
C ARG A 73 -9.86 5.23 -1.14
N ILE A 74 -9.53 3.95 -1.25
CA ILE A 74 -8.62 3.27 -0.31
C ILE A 74 -7.23 3.93 -0.35
N VAL A 75 -6.66 4.17 -1.53
CA VAL A 75 -5.34 4.81 -1.66
C VAL A 75 -5.33 6.19 -1.03
N ILE A 76 -6.34 7.03 -1.34
CA ILE A 76 -6.45 8.38 -0.75
C ILE A 76 -6.49 8.29 0.77
N ALA A 77 -7.31 7.39 1.32
CA ALA A 77 -7.43 7.22 2.77
C ALA A 77 -6.13 6.73 3.42
N LEU A 78 -5.39 5.83 2.77
CA LEU A 78 -4.13 5.30 3.27
C LEU A 78 -2.98 6.31 3.19
N CYS A 79 -2.98 7.18 2.18
CA CYS A 79 -1.96 8.21 2.01
C CYS A 79 -2.14 9.41 2.96
N ASP A 80 -3.32 9.59 3.55
CA ASP A 80 -3.63 10.69 4.48
C ASP A 80 -3.29 10.30 5.93
N LYS A 81 -1.99 10.32 6.26
CA LYS A 81 -1.45 9.91 7.57
C LYS A 81 -2.01 10.75 8.74
N ASP A 82 -2.23 12.04 8.53
CA ASP A 82 -2.74 12.94 9.56
C ASP A 82 -4.19 12.64 9.91
N LYS A 83 -5.02 12.41 8.88
CA LYS A 83 -6.39 11.94 9.09
C LYS A 83 -6.43 10.57 9.74
N ALA A 84 -5.60 9.62 9.29
CA ALA A 84 -5.51 8.30 9.89
C ALA A 84 -5.16 8.37 11.39
N LYS A 85 -4.23 9.25 11.77
CA LYS A 85 -3.86 9.51 13.17
C LYS A 85 -5.03 10.12 13.96
N SER A 86 -5.73 11.11 13.39
CA SER A 86 -6.92 11.72 14.02
C SER A 86 -8.03 10.68 14.24
N ASP A 87 -8.31 9.84 13.26
CA ASP A 87 -9.36 8.83 13.33
C ASP A 87 -9.02 7.73 14.35
N LEU A 88 -7.75 7.32 14.42
CA LEU A 88 -7.27 6.40 15.47
C LEU A 88 -7.40 7.01 16.87
N GLN A 89 -7.09 8.29 17.03
CA GLN A 89 -7.28 8.99 18.31
C GLN A 89 -8.76 9.00 18.70
N LYS A 90 -9.68 9.36 17.80
CA LYS A 90 -11.12 9.32 18.06
C LYS A 90 -11.59 7.93 18.51
N MET A 91 -11.12 6.86 17.86
CA MET A 91 -11.48 5.48 18.24
C MET A 91 -11.01 5.11 19.66
N LYS A 92 -9.87 5.66 20.12
CA LYS A 92 -9.38 5.45 21.49
C LYS A 92 -10.22 6.15 22.57
N TYR A 93 -10.98 7.20 22.21
CA TYR A 93 -11.86 7.91 23.15
C TYR A 93 -13.30 7.37 23.14
N ILE A 94 -13.61 6.37 22.31
CA ILE A 94 -14.93 5.73 22.20
C ILE A 94 -14.91 4.33 22.85
N ASN A 95 -13.75 3.87 23.34
CA ASN A 95 -13.58 2.67 24.18
C ASN A 95 -13.06 3.06 25.56
#